data_AF-A0A7V1M5R6-F1
#
_entry.id   AF-A0A7V1M5R6-F1
#
_cell.length_a   1.000
_cell.length_b   1.000
_cell.length_c   1.000
_cell.angle_alpha   90.00
_cell.angle_beta   90.00
_cell.angle_gamma   90.00
#
_symmetry.space_group_name_H-M   'P 1'
#
loop_
_entity.id
_entity.type
_entity.pdbx_description
1 polymer ?
#
loop_
_entity_poly.entity_id
_entity_poly.type
_entity_poly.pdbx_seq_one_letter_code
_entity_poly.pdbx_strand_id
1 'polypeptide(L)'
;MEIKNWIIGKLPLGIIFLALSLLVLGCAKIRKNNDIVIWHQMGVDVREVLQKQLNAFEKIHPNIKVRQLFKGTEELRSSYIIAAIGGQGPDLVYGPSDQVGPFEAMKIIKPLN
;
A
#
# COMPACT_ATOMS: atom_id res chain seq x y z
N MET A 1 51.65 17.99 5.46
CA MET A 1 50.58 17.45 4.60
C MET A 1 50.50 15.93 4.75
N GLU A 2 50.34 15.36 5.97
CA GLU A 2 50.40 13.88 6.13
C GLU A 2 49.56 13.28 7.29
N ILE A 3 48.67 14.04 7.94
CA ILE A 3 47.86 13.47 9.06
C ILE A 3 46.47 12.99 8.58
N LYS A 4 46.06 13.34 7.36
CA LYS A 4 44.70 13.09 6.87
C LYS A 4 44.45 11.65 6.38
N ASN A 5 45.50 10.85 6.14
CA ASN A 5 45.39 9.55 5.47
C ASN A 5 45.37 8.34 6.42
N TRP A 6 45.55 8.53 7.73
CA TRP A 6 45.61 7.39 8.68
C TRP A 6 44.24 6.93 9.18
N ILE A 7 43.24 7.81 9.20
CA ILE A 7 41.89 7.49 9.73
C ILE A 7 41.03 6.76 8.66
N ILE A 8 41.34 6.94 7.37
CA ILE A 8 40.52 6.40 6.27
C ILE A 8 40.82 4.90 6.01
N GLY A 9 42.01 4.40 6.39
CA GLY A 9 42.47 3.03 6.08
C GLY A 9 42.06 1.93 7.06
N LYS A 10 41.33 2.25 8.15
CA LYS A 10 40.98 1.28 9.21
C LYS A 10 39.49 1.22 9.54
N LEU A 11 38.62 1.76 8.70
CA LEU A 11 37.19 1.54 8.88
C LEU A 11 36.88 0.12 8.39
N PRO A 12 36.57 -0.85 9.28
CA PRO A 12 36.36 -2.23 8.87
C PRO A 12 35.18 -2.28 7.88
N LEU A 13 35.37 -2.98 6.77
CA LEU A 13 34.38 -3.13 5.70
C LEU A 13 33.00 -3.54 6.23
N GLY A 14 32.96 -4.27 7.35
CA GLY A 14 31.74 -4.64 8.07
C GLY A 14 30.94 -3.47 8.65
N ILE A 15 31.57 -2.36 9.08
CA ILE A 15 30.85 -1.16 9.56
C ILE A 15 30.19 -0.43 8.39
N ILE A 16 30.85 -0.39 7.22
CA ILE A 16 30.26 0.18 6.00
C ILE A 16 29.09 -0.69 5.53
N PHE A 17 29.22 -2.01 5.57
CA PHE A 17 28.14 -2.94 5.19
C PHE A 17 26.95 -2.88 6.16
N LEU A 18 27.21 -2.72 7.46
CA LEU A 18 26.18 -2.54 8.49
C LEU A 18 25.47 -1.19 8.35
N ALA A 19 26.22 -0.10 8.09
CA ALA A 19 25.65 1.20 7.81
C ALA A 19 24.80 1.19 6.52
N LEU A 20 25.23 0.44 5.50
CA LEU A 20 24.48 0.28 4.26
C LEU A 20 23.21 -0.55 4.45
N SER A 21 23.22 -1.59 5.29
CA SER A 21 22.00 -2.37 5.58
C SER A 21 20.96 -1.56 6.38
N LEU A 22 21.42 -0.67 7.26
CA LEU A 22 20.55 0.26 8.02
C LEU A 22 19.85 1.28 7.10
N LEU A 23 20.43 1.64 5.95
CA LEU A 23 19.81 2.52 4.96
C LEU A 23 18.68 1.84 4.17
N VAL A 24 18.63 0.50 4.13
CA VAL A 24 17.58 -0.25 3.41
C VAL A 24 16.32 -0.45 4.28
N LEU A 25 16.40 -0.21 5.59
CA LEU A 25 15.30 -0.44 6.54
C LEU A 25 14.23 0.67 6.57
N GLY A 26 14.37 1.76 5.80
CA GLY A 26 13.71 3.02 6.15
C GLY A 26 12.96 3.77 5.05
N CYS A 27 11.88 3.19 4.48
CA CYS A 27 10.81 4.04 3.91
C CYS A 27 9.44 3.35 3.85
N ALA A 28 9.00 2.73 4.95
CA ALA A 28 7.59 2.37 5.09
C ALA A 28 6.82 3.60 5.60
N LYS A 29 6.06 4.27 4.73
CA LYS A 29 5.14 5.34 5.14
C LYS A 29 4.03 4.73 6.00
N ILE A 30 4.04 5.02 7.31
CA ILE A 30 2.98 4.58 8.22
C ILE A 30 1.67 5.21 7.74
N ARG A 31 0.71 4.37 7.34
CA ARG A 31 -0.65 4.83 7.00
C ARG A 31 -1.32 5.33 8.29
N LYS A 32 -1.93 6.52 8.24
CA LYS A 32 -2.71 7.03 9.38
C LYS A 32 -3.92 6.13 9.59
N ASN A 33 -4.30 5.89 10.85
CA ASN A 33 -5.40 4.99 11.19
C ASN A 33 -6.76 5.40 10.58
N ASN A 34 -6.91 6.67 10.15
CA ASN A 34 -8.15 7.18 9.58
C ASN A 34 -8.11 7.30 8.04
N ASP A 35 -7.09 6.75 7.39
CA ASP A 35 -7.02 6.72 5.93
C ASP A 35 -7.62 5.41 5.41
N ILE A 36 -8.66 5.51 4.58
CA ILE A 36 -9.27 4.38 3.87
C ILE A 36 -8.79 4.41 2.40
N VAL A 37 -8.35 3.27 1.88
CA VAL A 37 -7.97 3.10 0.48
C VAL A 37 -8.86 2.05 -0.16
N ILE A 38 -9.47 2.43 -1.28
CA ILE A 38 -10.36 1.59 -2.07
C ILE A 38 -9.70 1.31 -3.42
N TRP A 39 -9.51 0.05 -3.78
CA TRP A 39 -9.15 -0.32 -5.14
C TRP A 39 -10.40 -0.77 -5.90
N HIS A 40 -10.58 -0.31 -7.13
CA HIS A 40 -11.76 -0.59 -7.93
C HIS A 40 -11.46 -0.68 -9.42
N GLN A 41 -12.37 -1.29 -10.19
CA GLN A 41 -12.29 -1.40 -11.65
C GLN A 41 -13.34 -0.57 -12.40
N MET A 42 -14.00 0.36 -11.71
CA MET A 42 -15.07 1.18 -12.29
C MET A 42 -14.58 2.09 -13.43
N GLY A 43 -15.40 2.23 -14.47
CA GLY A 43 -15.21 3.16 -15.58
C GLY A 43 -15.16 4.62 -15.14
N VAL A 44 -14.76 5.52 -16.04
CA VAL A 44 -14.49 6.94 -15.75
C VAL A 44 -15.74 7.66 -15.21
N ASP A 45 -16.86 7.46 -15.90
CA ASP A 45 -18.19 7.95 -15.55
C ASP A 45 -18.64 7.51 -14.15
N VAL A 46 -18.49 6.23 -13.84
CA VAL A 46 -18.85 5.70 -12.51
C VAL A 46 -17.87 6.17 -11.43
N ARG A 47 -16.59 6.37 -11.76
CA ARG A 47 -15.57 6.86 -10.82
C ARG A 47 -15.87 8.26 -10.31
N GLU A 48 -16.44 9.12 -11.15
CA GLU A 48 -16.87 10.45 -10.73
C GLU A 48 -18.02 10.38 -9.72
N VAL A 49 -18.98 9.46 -9.95
CA VAL A 49 -20.07 9.20 -9.00
C VAL A 49 -19.51 8.69 -7.68
N LEU A 50 -18.58 7.73 -7.73
CA LEU A 50 -17.89 7.23 -6.52
C LEU A 50 -17.17 8.38 -5.80
N GLN A 51 -16.43 9.23 -6.51
CA GLN A 51 -15.75 10.37 -5.89
C GLN A 51 -16.73 11.33 -5.20
N LYS A 52 -17.89 11.60 -5.81
CA LYS A 52 -18.93 12.44 -5.20
C LYS A 52 -19.44 11.83 -3.89
N GLN A 53 -19.66 10.53 -3.85
CA GLN A 53 -20.09 9.82 -2.64
C GLN A 53 -18.99 9.82 -1.56
N LEU A 54 -17.74 9.59 -1.95
CA LEU A 54 -16.60 9.67 -1.03
C LEU A 54 -16.45 11.07 -0.44
N ASN A 55 -16.63 12.12 -1.25
CA ASN A 55 -16.60 13.51 -0.77
C ASN A 55 -17.75 13.79 0.21
N ALA A 56 -18.95 13.25 -0.03
CA ALA A 56 -20.06 13.38 0.90
C ALA A 56 -19.78 12.65 2.22
N PHE A 57 -19.20 11.45 2.15
CA PHE A 57 -18.76 10.67 3.30
C PHE A 57 -17.69 11.40 4.13
N GLU A 58 -16.69 12.02 3.49
CA GLU A 58 -15.67 12.79 4.21
C GLU A 58 -16.23 14.06 4.88
N LYS A 59 -17.30 14.65 4.35
CA LYS A 59 -17.96 15.81 4.99
C LYS A 59 -18.63 15.43 6.31
N ILE A 60 -19.26 14.26 6.37
CA ILE A 60 -19.90 13.75 7.59
C ILE A 60 -18.88 13.10 8.56
N HIS A 61 -17.72 12.69 8.06
CA HIS A 61 -16.62 12.12 8.84
C HIS A 61 -15.30 12.87 8.60
N PRO A 62 -15.14 14.09 9.15
CA PRO A 62 -14.01 14.98 8.82
C PRO A 62 -12.63 14.42 9.20
N ASN A 63 -12.60 13.46 10.13
CA ASN A 63 -11.38 12.80 10.58
C ASN A 63 -10.93 11.66 9.65
N ILE A 64 -11.76 11.23 8.69
CA ILE A 64 -11.49 10.13 7.77
C ILE A 64 -11.12 10.69 6.41
N LYS A 65 -10.11 10.09 5.77
CA LYS A 65 -9.74 10.38 4.39
C LYS A 65 -9.83 9.14 3.53
N VAL A 66 -10.54 9.22 2.42
CA VAL A 66 -10.77 8.10 1.51
C VAL A 66 -10.08 8.37 0.17
N ARG A 67 -9.24 7.43 -0.26
CA ARG A 67 -8.60 7.46 -1.57
C ARG A 67 -9.08 6.28 -2.40
N GLN A 68 -9.51 6.54 -3.63
CA GLN A 68 -9.80 5.50 -4.60
C GLN A 68 -8.65 5.35 -5.59
N LEU A 69 -8.37 4.11 -6.00
CA LEU A 69 -7.42 3.77 -7.05
C LEU A 69 -8.09 2.87 -8.08
N PHE A 70 -8.10 3.33 -9.32
CA PHE A 70 -8.54 2.50 -10.44
C PHE A 70 -7.46 1.52 -10.86
N LYS A 71 -7.88 0.30 -11.17
CA LYS A 71 -7.09 -0.76 -11.79
C LYS A 71 -7.95 -1.49 -12.80
N GLY A 72 -7.38 -1.92 -13.93
CA GLY A 72 -8.12 -2.79 -14.87
C GLY A 72 -8.51 -4.13 -14.21
N THR A 73 -9.45 -4.90 -14.76
CA THR A 73 -9.97 -6.12 -14.10
C THR A 73 -8.89 -7.13 -13.72
N GLU A 74 -8.08 -7.57 -14.68
CA GLU A 74 -7.00 -8.53 -14.40
C GLU A 74 -5.86 -7.92 -13.59
N GLU A 75 -5.61 -6.62 -13.77
CA GLU A 75 -4.63 -5.89 -12.99
C GLU A 75 -5.07 -5.79 -11.52
N LEU A 76 -6.34 -5.51 -11.25
CA LEU A 76 -6.93 -5.43 -9.92
C LEU A 76 -6.78 -6.76 -9.21
N ARG A 77 -7.20 -7.85 -9.86
CA ARG A 77 -7.11 -9.20 -9.32
C ARG A 77 -5.66 -9.57 -8.98
N SER A 78 -4.76 -9.50 -9.97
CA SER A 78 -3.36 -9.90 -9.78
C SER A 78 -2.62 -9.04 -8.76
N SER A 79 -2.76 -7.71 -8.84
CA SER A 79 -2.08 -6.81 -7.90
C SER A 79 -2.65 -6.89 -6.48
N TYR A 80 -3.94 -7.15 -6.31
CA TYR A 80 -4.53 -7.37 -4.98
C TYR A 80 -3.99 -8.64 -4.34
N ILE A 81 -3.95 -9.77 -5.07
CA ILE A 81 -3.39 -11.02 -4.56
C ILE A 81 -1.94 -10.82 -4.11
N ILE A 82 -1.11 -10.20 -4.94
CA ILE A 82 0.30 -9.93 -4.62
C ILE A 82 0.42 -9.05 -3.37
N ALA A 83 -0.34 -7.94 -3.32
CA ALA A 83 -0.30 -7.03 -2.18
C ALA A 83 -0.75 -7.71 -0.89
N ALA A 84 -1.86 -8.45 -0.91
CA ALA A 84 -2.45 -9.07 0.26
C ALA A 84 -1.57 -10.19 0.83
N ILE A 85 -0.95 -11.01 -0.01
CA ILE A 85 0.05 -12.01 0.42
C ILE A 85 1.25 -11.32 1.09
N GLY A 86 1.66 -10.16 0.58
CA GLY A 86 2.70 -9.33 1.17
C GLY A 86 2.28 -8.58 2.45
N GLY A 87 1.06 -8.78 2.96
CA GLY A 87 0.52 -8.05 4.11
C GLY A 87 0.22 -6.58 3.82
N GLN A 88 0.07 -6.22 2.54
CA GLN A 88 -0.23 -4.87 2.06
C GLN A 88 -1.58 -4.85 1.32
N GLY A 89 -1.96 -3.68 0.80
CA GLY A 89 -3.12 -3.55 -0.09
C GLY A 89 -4.08 -2.41 0.28
N PRO A 90 -5.27 -2.40 -0.33
CA PRO A 90 -6.35 -1.50 0.04
C PRO A 90 -7.05 -1.99 1.32
N ASP A 91 -7.83 -1.11 1.93
CA ASP A 91 -8.77 -1.50 3.00
C ASP A 91 -10.04 -2.12 2.40
N LEU A 92 -10.41 -1.70 1.18
CA LEU A 92 -11.56 -2.21 0.43
C LEU A 92 -11.17 -2.51 -1.03
N VAL A 93 -11.58 -3.67 -1.54
CA VAL A 93 -11.46 -4.05 -2.95
C VAL A 93 -12.84 -4.20 -3.56
N TYR A 94 -13.09 -3.51 -4.68
CA TYR A 94 -14.34 -3.58 -5.44
C TYR A 94 -14.06 -4.14 -6.84
N GLY A 95 -14.47 -5.38 -7.07
CA GLY A 95 -14.19 -6.11 -8.30
C GLY A 95 -15.30 -7.08 -8.69
N PRO A 96 -15.05 -7.95 -9.68
CA PRO A 96 -15.98 -8.99 -10.08
C PRO A 96 -16.31 -9.94 -8.92
N SER A 97 -17.57 -10.39 -8.83
CA SER A 97 -18.03 -11.24 -7.72
C SER A 97 -17.44 -12.65 -7.74
N ASP A 98 -17.01 -13.15 -8.90
CA ASP A 98 -16.35 -14.45 -9.06
C ASP A 98 -15.02 -14.54 -8.30
N GLN A 99 -14.40 -13.40 -7.98
CA GLN A 99 -13.14 -13.35 -7.23
C GLN A 99 -13.31 -13.58 -5.72
N VAL A 100 -14.54 -13.49 -5.19
CA VAL A 100 -14.78 -13.67 -3.75
C VAL A 100 -14.37 -15.08 -3.29
N GLY A 101 -14.72 -16.12 -4.05
CA GLY A 101 -14.38 -17.51 -3.72
C GLY A 101 -12.86 -17.74 -3.66
N PRO A 102 -12.09 -17.43 -4.72
CA PRO A 102 -10.64 -17.50 -4.68
C PRO A 102 -10.00 -16.67 -3.56
N PHE A 103 -10.48 -15.45 -3.30
CA PHE A 103 -9.94 -14.60 -2.25
C PHE A 103 -10.18 -15.16 -0.84
N GLU A 104 -11.34 -15.77 -0.60
CA GLU A 104 -11.65 -16.47 0.65
C GLU A 104 -10.75 -17.69 0.83
N ALA A 105 -10.61 -18.53 -0.20
CA ALA A 105 -9.77 -19.73 -0.15
C ALA A 105 -8.28 -19.39 0.13
N MET A 106 -7.81 -18.26 -0.40
CA MET A 106 -6.47 -17.72 -0.14
C MET A 106 -6.36 -16.98 1.21
N LYS A 107 -7.46 -16.77 1.93
CA LYS A 107 -7.55 -16.03 3.20
C LYS A 107 -7.03 -14.59 3.11
N ILE A 108 -7.28 -13.93 1.98
CA ILE A 108 -6.83 -12.54 1.74
C ILE A 108 -7.94 -11.51 1.93
N ILE A 109 -9.19 -11.95 2.15
CA ILE A 109 -10.32 -11.09 2.55
C ILE A 109 -10.78 -11.43 3.97
N LYS A 110 -11.43 -10.46 4.63
CA LYS A 110 -12.05 -10.65 5.94
C LYS A 110 -13.54 -10.97 5.78
N PRO A 111 -14.13 -11.78 6.66
CA PRO A 111 -15.56 -12.00 6.65
C PRO A 111 -16.28 -10.75 7.21
N LEU A 112 -17.57 -10.59 6.86
CA LEU A 112 -18.37 -9.40 7.20
C LEU A 112 -19.38 -9.63 8.35
N ASN A 113 -19.35 -10.81 8.96
CA ASN A 113 -20.26 -11.27 10.01
C ASN A 113 -19.83 -10.84 11.42
#